data_AF-A0A349VG53-F1
#
_entry.id   AF-A0A349VG53-F1
#
_cell.length_a   1.000
_cell.length_b   1.000
_cell.length_c   1.000
_cell.angle_alpha   90.00
_cell.angle_beta   90.00
_cell.angle_gamma   90.00
#
_symmetry.space_group_name_H-M   'P 1'
#
loop_
_entity.id
_entity.type
_entity.pdbx_description
1 polymer ?
#
loop_
_entity_poly.entity_id
_entity_poly.type
_entity_poly.pdbx_seq_one_letter_code
_entity_poly.pdbx_strand_id
1 'polypeptide(L)'
;MKQLVRLCATAFIGCAGLAFVFANDGPSTKSLTVIPPDQSVDDVSQKANLHELAQGRGGAWDPSHAPSHETLIGLASDRQFLRDVWCLEFAYRPPRTIEVDVPGENLEIQKERVWYLLYRVRNIAVDENADVASGLGGSTRQVVFEKDEEGNDDLTRPTTKFVNQSIHFEPHFVFETHEALSRDEGLLEHQDHLDRLVSSAIVPISRREKIHPDMLHDSVSISERPIQPGEERWGVAIWQDIDPRIDFFTVFIYGLTNSIRWRHDAEFETDLEHAPEYERRELECLRLDFYHPGDADHDDFQEVNVVHSGLFERLTLGSRLLEATSRAALTQAKYVQGVRDLGVRWQYFLEPEKENWEGGAGLVPVEMFAKTLAKVESVAERESLVTAFLGEQAVGWMEELLKAVAGPVTPKQDRQRRESLGKINLTPEQVLADPLLSFARIVKELENAPDMDIRRQEAAGFFGESASLLDQISHEVAIARTAALLQLLQVDGAKLQQAGSRRALEVLLPKLLTVANPAEDDPGRVVDRPEDDRNELLKGLFGHDGPELFKRAMKSNEGEEYLWDFRDARQEDIL
;
A
#
# COMPACT_ATOMS: atom_id res chain seq x y z
N MET A 1 -10.90 70.14 -36.73
CA MET A 1 -9.57 70.27 -36.11
C MET A 1 -9.44 69.17 -35.08
N LYS A 2 -8.42 68.33 -35.24
CA LYS A 2 -8.14 67.13 -34.46
C LYS A 2 -7.57 67.46 -33.06
N GLN A 3 -7.65 66.46 -32.17
CA GLN A 3 -6.60 66.00 -31.23
C GLN A 3 -6.50 66.54 -29.78
N LEU A 4 -6.31 65.55 -28.87
CA LEU A 4 -5.43 65.52 -27.68
C LEU A 4 -5.89 66.36 -26.44
N VAL A 5 -5.83 65.92 -25.17
CA VAL A 5 -4.66 65.51 -24.35
C VAL A 5 -5.14 64.94 -22.98
N ARG A 6 -4.52 63.84 -22.53
CA ARG A 6 -4.36 63.39 -21.12
C ARG A 6 -3.46 64.36 -20.35
N LEU A 7 -3.68 64.69 -19.07
CA LEU A 7 -2.61 64.78 -18.04
C LEU A 7 -3.11 65.23 -16.65
N CYS A 8 -2.54 64.57 -15.63
CA CYS A 8 -2.17 65.05 -14.29
C CYS A 8 -3.23 65.41 -13.24
N ALA A 9 -3.29 64.56 -12.20
CA ALA A 9 -3.33 65.00 -10.81
C ALA A 9 -2.48 64.07 -9.92
N THR A 10 -1.27 64.55 -9.59
CA THR A 10 -0.39 64.17 -8.45
C THR A 10 -0.39 65.40 -7.52
N ALA A 11 -0.16 65.39 -6.21
CA ALA A 11 0.30 64.45 -5.18
C ALA A 11 -0.03 65.08 -3.78
N PHE A 12 0.00 64.33 -2.67
CA PHE A 12 0.94 64.45 -1.52
C PHE A 12 0.13 64.61 -0.19
N ILE A 13 0.43 64.11 1.02
CA ILE A 13 1.51 63.35 1.69
C ILE A 13 0.90 62.67 2.94
N GLY A 14 1.40 61.49 3.28
CA GLY A 14 1.39 60.95 4.65
C GLY A 14 2.53 59.93 4.79
N CYS A 15 3.69 60.38 5.28
CA CYS A 15 4.88 59.58 5.48
C CYS A 15 4.77 58.68 6.72
N ALA A 16 5.12 57.40 6.60
CA ALA A 16 5.68 56.60 7.69
C ALA A 16 6.53 55.45 7.13
N GLY A 17 7.83 55.47 7.47
CA GLY A 17 8.69 54.29 7.63
C GLY A 17 9.03 53.44 6.41
N LEU A 18 10.10 53.79 5.70
CA LEU A 18 10.86 52.87 4.86
C LEU A 18 11.54 51.80 5.74
N ALA A 19 10.96 50.61 5.81
CA ALA A 19 11.73 49.39 6.07
C ALA A 19 12.10 48.79 4.71
N PHE A 20 13.39 48.74 4.41
CA PHE A 20 13.92 47.97 3.30
C PHE A 20 13.57 46.50 3.52
N VAL A 21 12.51 46.01 2.87
CA VAL A 21 12.32 44.58 2.67
C VAL A 21 13.35 44.18 1.61
N PHE A 22 14.43 43.55 2.05
CA PHE A 22 15.27 42.78 1.14
C PHE A 22 14.35 41.80 0.40
N ALA A 23 14.34 41.90 -0.93
CA ALA A 23 13.70 40.92 -1.78
C ALA A 23 14.33 39.56 -1.42
N ASN A 24 13.52 38.69 -0.83
CA ASN A 24 13.89 37.31 -0.60
C ASN A 24 13.86 36.64 -1.98
N ASP A 25 15.03 36.45 -2.60
CA ASP A 25 15.21 35.67 -3.83
C ASP A 25 15.01 34.18 -3.52
N GLY A 26 13.78 33.82 -3.17
CA GLY A 26 13.35 32.43 -3.04
C GLY A 26 12.94 31.85 -4.39
N PRO A 27 13.15 30.55 -4.64
CA PRO A 27 12.75 29.89 -5.88
C PRO A 27 11.23 29.95 -6.10
N SER A 28 10.85 30.13 -7.38
CA SER A 28 9.48 30.21 -7.91
C SER A 28 8.46 29.32 -7.19
N THR A 29 7.42 29.91 -6.58
CA THR A 29 6.29 29.23 -5.94
C THR A 29 5.33 28.58 -6.95
N LYS A 30 5.70 27.43 -7.52
CA LYS A 30 4.68 26.37 -7.71
C LYS A 30 4.35 25.89 -6.28
N SER A 31 3.06 25.82 -5.92
CA SER A 31 2.60 25.62 -4.53
C SER A 31 3.27 24.39 -3.92
N LEU A 32 4.09 24.60 -2.87
CA LEU A 32 4.62 23.53 -2.05
C LEU A 32 3.51 23.04 -1.13
N THR A 33 3.35 21.73 -0.99
CA THR A 33 2.60 21.17 0.14
C THR A 33 3.51 21.26 1.36
N VAL A 34 3.04 21.86 2.45
CA VAL A 34 3.81 22.03 3.69
C VAL A 34 3.16 21.20 4.79
N ILE A 35 3.96 20.33 5.40
CA ILE A 35 3.59 19.42 6.48
C ILE A 35 4.30 19.91 7.74
N PRO A 36 3.54 20.32 8.78
CA PRO A 36 4.13 20.78 10.03
C PRO A 36 4.81 19.62 10.76
N PRO A 37 5.75 19.90 11.69
CA PRO A 37 6.28 18.89 12.59
C PRO A 37 5.16 18.15 13.33
N ASP A 38 5.29 16.84 13.53
CA ASP A 38 4.35 16.14 14.40
C ASP A 38 4.43 16.65 15.84
N GLN A 39 3.27 16.86 16.43
CA GLN A 39 3.09 17.35 17.78
C GLN A 39 2.31 16.38 18.66
N SER A 40 2.17 15.12 18.25
CA SER A 40 1.47 14.10 19.03
C SER A 40 2.12 13.91 20.41
N VAL A 41 1.30 13.80 21.46
CA VAL A 41 1.77 13.74 22.85
C VAL A 41 2.40 12.38 23.18
N ASP A 42 2.00 11.35 22.42
CA ASP A 42 2.40 9.95 22.64
C ASP A 42 3.88 9.70 22.34
N ASP A 43 4.55 10.56 21.57
CA ASP A 43 5.98 10.39 21.24
C ASP A 43 6.90 10.65 22.43
N VAL A 44 6.52 11.62 23.27
CA VAL A 44 7.36 12.13 24.35
C VAL A 44 7.31 11.22 25.58
N SER A 45 6.19 10.55 25.78
CA SER A 45 5.93 9.69 26.93
C SER A 45 5.42 8.33 26.46
N GLN A 46 6.33 7.36 26.37
CA GLN A 46 5.98 6.00 26.00
C GLN A 46 5.94 5.09 27.22
N LYS A 47 4.94 4.22 27.27
CA LYS A 47 4.82 3.17 28.28
C LYS A 47 5.21 1.84 27.68
N ALA A 48 6.20 1.18 28.27
CA ALA A 48 6.64 -0.14 27.82
C ALA A 48 7.01 -1.02 29.02
N ASN A 49 6.94 -2.34 28.80
CA ASN A 49 7.37 -3.32 29.78
C ASN A 49 8.85 -3.67 29.56
N LEU A 50 9.62 -3.75 30.65
CA LEU A 50 11.03 -4.12 30.66
C LEU A 50 11.20 -5.65 30.72
N HIS A 51 10.99 -6.32 29.59
CA HIS A 51 11.07 -7.79 29.48
C HIS A 51 12.41 -8.35 29.98
N GLU A 52 13.51 -7.65 29.69
CA GLU A 52 14.87 -7.97 30.14
C GLU A 52 15.01 -8.14 31.67
N LEU A 53 14.21 -7.40 32.45
CA LEU A 53 14.26 -7.44 33.91
C LEU A 53 13.48 -8.63 34.48
N ALA A 54 12.49 -9.14 33.76
CA ALA A 54 11.65 -10.27 34.18
C ALA A 54 12.16 -11.62 33.62
N GLN A 55 12.86 -11.60 32.48
CA GLN A 55 13.33 -12.78 31.75
C GLN A 55 14.22 -13.69 32.62
N GLY A 56 13.92 -15.00 32.61
CA GLY A 56 14.71 -16.03 33.30
C GLY A 56 14.75 -15.92 34.83
N ARG A 57 13.95 -15.03 35.44
CA ARG A 57 13.96 -14.73 36.88
C ARG A 57 12.73 -15.25 37.65
N GLY A 58 11.88 -16.05 37.00
CA GLY A 58 10.73 -16.75 37.60
C GLY A 58 9.37 -16.19 37.17
N GLY A 59 8.32 -17.03 37.25
CA GLY A 59 6.96 -16.71 36.78
C GLY A 59 6.19 -15.70 37.64
N ALA A 60 5.00 -15.33 37.17
CA ALA A 60 4.10 -14.43 37.89
C ALA A 60 3.80 -14.93 39.32
N TRP A 61 4.16 -14.12 40.31
CA TRP A 61 3.97 -14.39 41.73
C TRP A 61 2.95 -13.41 42.31
N ASP A 62 1.90 -13.93 42.94
CA ASP A 62 0.90 -13.13 43.64
C ASP A 62 1.29 -12.95 45.14
N PRO A 63 1.71 -11.74 45.56
CA PRO A 63 2.15 -11.50 46.92
C PRO A 63 0.96 -11.48 47.90
N SER A 64 1.00 -12.30 48.95
CA SER A 64 -0.10 -12.34 49.94
C SER A 64 -0.19 -11.12 50.86
N HIS A 65 0.92 -10.38 51.03
CA HIS A 65 1.02 -9.26 51.98
C HIS A 65 1.64 -7.98 51.40
N ALA A 66 2.29 -8.05 50.23
CA ALA A 66 2.86 -6.89 49.56
C ALA A 66 1.96 -6.48 48.38
N PRO A 67 1.96 -5.20 47.96
CA PRO A 67 1.31 -4.78 46.73
C PRO A 67 1.90 -5.48 45.49
N SER A 68 1.06 -5.79 44.50
CA SER A 68 1.49 -6.43 43.25
C SER A 68 2.54 -5.63 42.46
N HIS A 69 2.54 -4.29 42.56
CA HIS A 69 3.52 -3.41 41.90
C HIS A 69 4.94 -3.48 42.52
N GLU A 70 5.11 -4.10 43.69
CA GLU A 70 6.43 -4.32 44.31
C GLU A 70 7.08 -5.64 43.87
N THR A 71 6.36 -6.50 43.13
CA THR A 71 6.92 -7.72 42.55
C THR A 71 7.90 -7.40 41.42
N LEU A 72 8.79 -8.32 41.05
CA LEU A 72 9.70 -8.12 39.91
C LEU A 72 8.95 -7.79 38.61
N ILE A 73 7.83 -8.48 38.34
CA ILE A 73 6.97 -8.24 37.19
C ILE A 73 6.32 -6.86 37.31
N GLY A 74 5.70 -6.54 38.45
CA GLY A 74 5.10 -5.21 38.69
C GLY A 74 6.12 -4.06 38.61
N LEU A 75 7.38 -4.32 38.97
CA LEU A 75 8.48 -3.38 38.84
C LEU A 75 9.06 -3.28 37.41
N ALA A 76 8.71 -4.19 36.52
CA ALA A 76 9.12 -4.17 35.13
C ALA A 76 7.96 -3.79 34.18
N SER A 77 6.71 -3.80 34.66
CA SER A 77 5.53 -3.38 33.90
C SER A 77 5.35 -1.85 33.80
N ASP A 78 4.72 -1.41 32.71
CA ASP A 78 4.17 -0.06 32.50
C ASP A 78 5.16 1.07 32.83
N ARG A 79 6.42 0.89 32.42
CA ARG A 79 7.47 1.87 32.66
C ARG A 79 7.38 3.00 31.66
N GLN A 80 7.32 4.22 32.19
CA GLN A 80 7.27 5.44 31.40
C GLN A 80 8.69 5.85 31.00
N PHE A 81 8.91 5.93 29.69
CA PHE A 81 10.12 6.43 29.06
C PHE A 81 9.84 7.82 28.53
N LEU A 82 10.46 8.81 29.17
CA LEU A 82 10.42 10.20 28.77
C LEU A 82 11.62 10.50 27.87
N ARG A 83 11.39 11.19 26.75
CA ARG A 83 12.45 11.55 25.82
C ARG A 83 12.22 12.90 25.16
N ASP A 84 13.31 13.57 24.83
CA ASP A 84 13.27 14.75 23.98
C ASP A 84 13.01 14.30 22.54
N VAL A 85 11.98 14.88 21.92
CA VAL A 85 11.56 14.54 20.56
C VAL A 85 11.76 15.75 19.66
N TRP A 86 12.43 15.56 18.54
CA TRP A 86 12.47 16.54 17.46
C TRP A 86 11.73 16.02 16.24
N CYS A 87 11.13 16.93 15.48
CA CYS A 87 10.51 16.69 14.20
C CYS A 87 10.72 17.91 13.28
N LEU A 88 11.21 17.67 12.08
CA LEU A 88 11.40 18.71 11.06
C LEU A 88 10.08 19.02 10.34
N GLU A 89 9.91 20.26 9.92
CA GLU A 89 8.87 20.62 8.95
C GLU A 89 9.29 20.09 7.58
N PHE A 90 8.38 19.39 6.90
CA PHE A 90 8.63 18.85 5.57
C PHE A 90 7.76 19.58 4.55
N ALA A 91 8.33 19.96 3.41
CA ALA A 91 7.58 20.50 2.30
C ALA A 91 8.03 19.88 0.99
N TYR A 92 7.12 19.69 0.05
CA TYR A 92 7.47 19.04 -1.21
C TYR A 92 6.66 19.56 -2.40
N ARG A 93 7.17 19.22 -3.59
CA ARG A 93 6.38 19.22 -4.83
C ARG A 93 6.07 17.78 -5.19
N PRO A 94 4.88 17.47 -5.75
CA PRO A 94 4.56 16.12 -6.18
C PRO A 94 5.68 15.53 -7.06
N PRO A 95 5.98 14.22 -6.92
CA PRO A 95 6.98 13.52 -7.71
C PRO A 95 6.84 13.75 -9.20
N ARG A 96 7.96 13.72 -9.92
CA ARG A 96 8.02 13.94 -11.37
C ARG A 96 9.02 13.00 -12.00
N THR A 97 8.88 12.77 -13.30
CA THR A 97 9.86 12.03 -14.09
C THR A 97 10.77 12.98 -14.87
N ILE A 98 12.01 12.58 -15.13
CA ILE A 98 12.94 13.29 -16.00
C ILE A 98 13.87 12.30 -16.70
N GLU A 99 14.20 12.56 -17.96
CA GLU A 99 15.24 11.81 -18.67
C GLU A 99 16.62 12.35 -18.30
N VAL A 100 17.53 11.44 -17.92
CA VAL A 100 18.90 11.76 -17.56
C VAL A 100 19.86 10.78 -18.21
N ASP A 101 21.08 11.26 -18.45
CA ASP A 101 22.18 10.44 -18.95
C ASP A 101 22.81 9.73 -17.74
N VAL A 102 22.74 8.40 -17.71
CA VAL A 102 23.33 7.55 -16.67
C VAL A 102 24.35 6.59 -17.29
N PRO A 103 25.43 6.25 -16.57
CA PRO A 103 26.39 5.27 -17.04
C PRO A 103 25.78 3.86 -16.95
N GLY A 104 25.60 3.21 -18.10
CA GLY A 104 25.15 1.81 -18.18
C GLY A 104 26.25 0.82 -17.79
N GLU A 105 25.91 -0.47 -17.72
CA GLU A 105 26.80 -1.56 -17.27
C GLU A 105 28.13 -1.64 -18.03
N ASN A 106 28.13 -1.25 -19.31
CA ASN A 106 29.31 -1.24 -20.19
C ASN A 106 30.05 0.11 -20.25
N LEU A 107 29.77 1.04 -19.34
CA LEU A 107 30.24 2.45 -19.36
C LEU A 107 29.72 3.26 -20.56
N GLU A 108 28.74 2.74 -21.29
CA GLU A 108 28.02 3.50 -22.32
C GLU A 108 27.02 4.44 -21.64
N ILE A 109 26.88 5.66 -22.15
CA ILE A 109 25.87 6.60 -21.65
C ILE A 109 24.52 6.13 -22.17
N GLN A 110 23.64 5.75 -21.26
CA GLN A 110 22.25 5.44 -21.56
C GLN A 110 21.36 6.57 -21.08
N LYS A 111 20.35 6.90 -21.89
CA LYS A 111 19.25 7.74 -21.44
C LYS A 111 18.30 6.88 -20.63
N GLU A 112 18.05 7.30 -19.41
CA GLU A 112 17.14 6.62 -18.50
C GLU A 112 16.14 7.63 -17.95
N ARG A 113 14.90 7.19 -17.79
CA ARG A 113 13.86 7.99 -17.15
C ARG A 113 13.86 7.67 -15.66
N VAL A 114 14.15 8.68 -14.85
CA VAL A 114 14.16 8.57 -13.39
C VAL A 114 12.98 9.33 -12.79
N TRP A 115 12.51 8.87 -11.64
CA TRP A 115 11.54 9.59 -10.80
C TRP A 115 12.29 10.41 -9.77
N TYR A 116 11.80 11.61 -9.44
CA TYR A 116 12.36 12.42 -8.37
C TYR A 116 11.28 13.13 -7.56
N LEU A 117 11.55 13.29 -6.26
CA LEU A 117 10.78 14.11 -5.34
C LEU A 117 11.64 15.30 -4.92
N LEU A 118 11.20 16.50 -5.28
CA LEU A 118 11.81 17.73 -4.75
C LEU A 118 11.18 18.05 -3.40
N TYR A 119 12.02 18.20 -2.38
CA TYR A 119 11.58 18.51 -1.03
C TYR A 119 12.39 19.63 -0.38
N ARG A 120 11.86 20.13 0.73
CA ARG A 120 12.50 21.09 1.62
C ARG A 120 12.24 20.63 3.06
N VAL A 121 13.28 20.64 3.86
CA VAL A 121 13.19 20.48 5.32
C VAL A 121 13.48 21.79 6.02
N ARG A 122 12.78 22.06 7.12
CA ARG A 122 13.01 23.24 7.94
C ARG A 122 13.01 22.88 9.42
N ASN A 123 14.03 23.36 10.12
CA ASN A 123 14.08 23.32 11.58
C ASN A 123 13.39 24.59 12.11
N ILE A 124 12.18 24.48 12.65
CA ILE A 124 11.41 25.63 13.13
C ILE A 124 12.02 26.13 14.44
N ALA A 125 12.57 27.35 14.40
CA ALA A 125 13.01 28.05 15.60
C ALA A 125 11.82 28.58 16.41
N VAL A 126 11.98 28.61 17.73
CA VAL A 126 11.01 29.18 18.66
C VAL A 126 11.63 30.36 19.40
N ASP A 127 10.83 31.38 19.64
CA ASP A 127 11.19 32.39 20.62
C ASP A 127 11.00 31.79 22.02
N GLU A 128 12.10 31.40 22.66
CA GLU A 128 12.12 30.75 23.97
C GLU A 128 11.53 31.63 25.10
N ASN A 129 11.29 32.92 24.81
CA ASN A 129 10.70 33.91 25.72
C ASN A 129 9.25 34.28 25.37
N ALA A 130 8.68 33.76 24.28
CA ALA A 130 7.29 34.04 23.90
C ALA A 130 6.32 33.10 24.65
N ASP A 131 5.26 33.68 25.21
CA ASP A 131 4.18 32.90 25.83
C ASP A 131 3.61 31.88 24.82
N VAL A 132 3.39 30.66 25.29
CA VAL A 132 2.97 29.43 24.58
C VAL A 132 1.70 29.61 23.71
N ALA A 133 1.02 30.75 23.80
CA ALA A 133 -0.23 31.07 23.12
C ALA A 133 -0.12 31.31 21.59
N SER A 134 1.08 31.35 20.99
CA SER A 134 1.23 31.74 19.57
C SER A 134 1.03 30.62 18.53
N GLY A 135 0.70 29.40 18.94
CA GLY A 135 0.19 28.33 18.05
C GLY A 135 1.16 27.76 17.00
N LEU A 136 2.32 28.37 16.75
CA LEU A 136 3.41 27.77 15.99
C LEU A 136 4.37 27.08 16.95
N GLY A 137 4.28 25.74 17.02
CA GLY A 137 5.24 24.91 17.76
C GLY A 137 6.62 24.87 17.09
N GLY A 138 7.64 24.57 17.88
CA GLY A 138 9.01 24.38 17.40
C GLY A 138 9.28 22.98 16.89
N SER A 139 10.44 22.81 16.25
CA SER A 139 10.89 21.49 15.79
C SER A 139 11.42 20.59 16.90
N THR A 140 11.76 21.10 18.09
CA THR A 140 12.27 20.26 19.20
C THR A 140 11.46 20.48 20.46
N ARG A 141 10.98 19.37 21.05
CA ARG A 141 10.26 19.29 22.31
C ARG A 141 11.16 18.63 23.35
N GLN A 142 11.46 19.36 24.41
CA GLN A 142 12.22 18.87 25.55
C GLN A 142 11.28 18.57 26.73
N VAL A 143 11.52 17.43 27.39
CA VAL A 143 10.83 17.09 28.63
C VAL A 143 11.42 17.89 29.78
N VAL A 144 10.57 18.59 30.50
CA VAL A 144 10.93 19.37 31.69
C VAL A 144 9.99 19.06 32.84
N PHE A 145 10.49 19.17 34.06
CA PHE A 145 9.73 18.92 35.28
C PHE A 145 9.41 20.24 35.97
N GLU A 146 8.17 20.39 36.44
CA GLU A 146 7.77 21.55 37.24
C GLU A 146 8.53 21.54 38.58
N LYS A 147 8.74 22.73 39.17
CA LYS A 147 9.32 22.83 40.52
C LYS A 147 8.22 22.63 41.57
N ASP A 148 8.48 21.79 42.57
CA ASP A 148 7.63 21.62 43.74
C ASP A 148 7.69 22.85 44.69
N GLU A 149 6.91 22.82 45.77
CA GLU A 149 6.89 23.89 46.79
C GLU A 149 8.25 24.10 47.48
N GLU A 150 9.14 23.12 47.40
CA GLU A 150 10.48 23.09 47.99
C GLU A 150 11.57 23.51 46.98
N GLY A 151 11.20 23.73 45.72
CA GLY A 151 12.09 24.13 44.63
C GLY A 151 12.83 22.96 43.95
N ASN A 152 12.46 21.71 44.22
CA ASN A 152 12.98 20.52 43.56
C ASN A 152 12.14 20.16 42.33
N ASP A 153 12.69 19.36 41.42
CA ASP A 153 11.93 18.88 40.26
C ASP A 153 10.87 17.85 40.69
N ASP A 154 9.61 18.13 40.39
CA ASP A 154 8.50 17.19 40.57
C ASP A 154 8.49 16.18 39.43
N LEU A 155 9.15 15.04 39.67
CA LEU A 155 9.25 13.93 38.72
C LEU A 155 7.90 13.29 38.37
N THR A 156 6.83 13.62 39.08
CA THR A 156 5.48 13.06 38.82
C THR A 156 4.71 13.85 37.77
N ARG A 157 5.19 15.04 37.39
CA ARG A 157 4.49 15.98 36.50
C ARG A 157 5.40 16.42 35.33
N PRO A 158 5.75 15.51 34.42
CA PRO A 158 6.49 15.88 33.22
C PRO A 158 5.64 16.79 32.33
N THR A 159 6.28 17.82 31.79
CA THR A 159 5.70 18.74 30.81
C THR A 159 6.66 18.90 29.63
N THR A 160 6.21 19.49 28.54
CA THR A 160 7.04 19.72 27.35
C THR A 160 7.23 21.19 27.09
N LYS A 161 8.47 21.59 26.82
CA LYS A 161 8.82 22.93 26.33
C LYS A 161 9.48 22.81 24.97
N PHE A 162 9.18 23.74 24.05
CA PHE A 162 9.93 23.87 22.82
C PHE A 162 11.29 24.54 23.03
N VAL A 163 12.34 24.00 22.41
CA VAL A 163 13.72 24.49 22.51
C VAL A 163 14.36 24.62 21.13
N ASN A 164 15.36 25.50 21.00
CA ASN A 164 16.14 25.59 19.78
C ASN A 164 17.32 24.62 19.83
N GLN A 165 17.25 23.54 19.05
CA GLN A 165 18.33 22.56 18.91
C GLN A 165 18.66 22.34 17.43
N SER A 166 19.94 22.18 17.11
CA SER A 166 20.36 21.79 15.77
C SER A 166 20.09 20.31 15.54
N ILE A 167 19.48 19.95 14.41
CA ILE A 167 19.03 18.58 14.11
C ILE A 167 19.90 17.96 13.01
N HIS A 168 20.40 16.74 13.23
CA HIS A 168 21.02 15.95 12.16
C HIS A 168 19.92 15.24 11.39
N PHE A 169 19.72 15.64 10.14
CA PHE A 169 18.74 15.04 9.25
C PHE A 169 19.44 13.97 8.42
N GLU A 170 19.09 12.71 8.64
CA GLU A 170 19.58 11.55 7.89
C GLU A 170 18.39 10.93 7.15
N PRO A 171 18.02 11.46 5.97
CA PRO A 171 16.85 11.00 5.27
C PRO A 171 17.03 9.59 4.74
N HIS A 172 15.93 8.85 4.78
CA HIS A 172 15.77 7.64 3.99
C HIS A 172 14.40 7.67 3.31
N PHE A 173 14.42 7.53 1.99
CA PHE A 173 13.25 7.68 1.12
C PHE A 173 12.96 6.37 0.41
N VAL A 174 11.78 5.80 0.68
CA VAL A 174 11.32 4.54 0.07
C VAL A 174 10.14 4.83 -0.83
N PHE A 175 10.23 4.46 -2.09
CA PHE A 175 9.13 4.50 -3.05
C PHE A 175 8.52 3.09 -3.10
N GLU A 176 7.32 2.96 -2.56
CA GLU A 176 6.56 1.71 -2.50
C GLU A 176 5.50 1.73 -3.61
N THR A 177 5.60 0.77 -4.53
CA THR A 177 4.57 0.59 -5.57
C THR A 177 3.41 -0.19 -4.95
N HIS A 178 2.18 0.27 -5.20
CA HIS A 178 0.99 -0.43 -4.67
C HIS A 178 0.23 -1.18 -5.74
N GLU A 179 0.63 -1.03 -7.00
CA GLU A 179 -0.03 -1.66 -8.13
C GLU A 179 0.71 -2.86 -8.63
N ALA A 180 -0.03 -3.97 -8.63
CA ALA A 180 0.22 -5.10 -9.48
C ALA A 180 0.10 -4.62 -10.94
N LEU A 181 1.21 -4.60 -11.69
CA LEU A 181 1.25 -4.26 -13.12
C LEU A 181 0.47 -5.27 -13.96
N SER A 182 0.16 -6.41 -13.35
CA SER A 182 -0.83 -7.39 -13.77
C SER A 182 -1.59 -7.92 -12.54
N ARG A 183 -2.86 -8.32 -12.69
CA ARG A 183 -3.62 -8.97 -11.59
C ARG A 183 -2.91 -10.20 -11.00
N ASP A 184 -2.01 -10.78 -11.78
CA ASP A 184 -1.23 -11.97 -11.50
C ASP A 184 -0.08 -11.71 -10.51
N GLU A 185 0.39 -10.46 -10.36
CA GLU A 185 1.35 -10.08 -9.31
C GLU A 185 0.66 -9.99 -7.93
N GLY A 186 -0.67 -10.06 -7.85
CA GLY A 186 -1.40 -9.92 -6.58
C GLY A 186 -1.44 -8.46 -6.12
N LEU A 187 -2.62 -8.00 -5.68
CA LEU A 187 -2.87 -6.57 -5.41
C LEU A 187 -2.09 -5.97 -4.24
N LEU A 188 -1.39 -6.81 -3.50
CA LEU A 188 -0.63 -6.45 -2.31
C LEU A 188 0.88 -6.76 -2.47
N GLU A 189 1.34 -7.16 -3.66
CA GLU A 189 2.78 -7.15 -3.92
C GLU A 189 3.23 -5.71 -4.04
N HIS A 190 4.18 -5.35 -3.18
CA HIS A 190 4.78 -4.04 -3.12
C HIS A 190 6.24 -4.18 -3.55
N GLN A 191 6.65 -3.39 -4.54
CA GLN A 191 8.07 -3.23 -4.83
C GLN A 191 8.58 -1.98 -4.13
N ASP A 192 9.61 -2.18 -3.33
CA ASP A 192 10.26 -1.11 -2.58
C ASP A 192 11.50 -0.66 -3.33
N HIS A 193 11.53 0.61 -3.69
CA HIS A 193 12.66 1.24 -4.34
C HIS A 193 13.28 2.26 -3.39
N LEU A 194 14.54 2.04 -3.04
CA LEU A 194 15.32 3.00 -2.27
C LEU A 194 15.81 4.14 -3.15
N ASP A 195 15.93 5.32 -2.54
CA ASP A 195 16.61 6.47 -3.14
C ASP A 195 18.02 6.11 -3.65
N ARG A 196 18.35 6.60 -4.85
CA ARG A 196 19.62 6.40 -5.55
C ARG A 196 20.32 7.74 -5.79
N LEU A 197 21.62 7.75 -5.58
CA LEU A 197 22.47 8.91 -5.87
C LEU A 197 22.74 9.01 -7.38
N VAL A 198 21.93 9.81 -8.08
CA VAL A 198 22.08 10.06 -9.52
C VAL A 198 22.62 11.47 -9.77
N SER A 199 23.93 11.66 -9.64
CA SER A 199 24.55 12.99 -9.74
C SER A 199 24.29 13.71 -11.08
N SER A 200 24.13 12.96 -12.18
CA SER A 200 23.83 13.52 -13.50
C SER A 200 22.43 14.17 -13.58
N ALA A 201 21.52 13.80 -12.67
CA ALA A 201 20.16 14.33 -12.62
C ALA A 201 20.05 15.69 -11.91
N ILE A 202 21.00 16.03 -11.03
CA ILE A 202 20.93 17.25 -10.19
C ILE A 202 20.81 18.52 -11.05
N VAL A 203 21.67 18.68 -12.05
CA VAL A 203 21.67 19.88 -12.90
C VAL A 203 20.40 19.99 -13.77
N PRO A 204 19.93 18.92 -14.46
CA PRO A 204 18.63 18.90 -15.13
C PRO A 204 17.45 19.27 -14.21
N ILE A 205 17.38 18.65 -13.02
CA ILE A 205 16.30 18.89 -12.04
C ILE A 205 16.36 20.34 -11.54
N SER A 206 17.53 20.82 -11.15
CA SER A 206 17.77 22.21 -10.74
C SER A 206 17.24 23.23 -11.76
N ARG A 207 17.55 23.03 -13.05
CA ARG A 207 17.05 23.90 -14.14
C ARG A 207 15.53 23.84 -14.27
N ARG A 208 14.95 22.64 -14.19
CA ARG A 208 13.50 22.44 -14.31
C ARG A 208 12.74 23.07 -13.14
N GLU A 209 13.24 22.87 -11.93
CA GLU A 209 12.60 23.34 -10.69
C GLU A 209 12.92 24.80 -10.33
N LYS A 210 13.87 25.41 -11.07
CA LYS A 210 14.37 26.78 -10.88
C LYS A 210 15.00 26.99 -9.50
N ILE A 211 15.79 26.01 -9.05
CA ILE A 211 16.58 26.05 -7.82
C ILE A 211 18.05 26.04 -8.22
N HIS A 212 18.89 26.84 -7.58
CA HIS A 212 20.33 26.86 -7.90
C HIS A 212 20.95 25.48 -7.56
N PRO A 213 21.84 24.89 -8.39
CA PRO A 213 22.41 23.57 -8.13
C PRO A 213 23.05 23.44 -6.76
N ASP A 214 23.78 24.47 -6.31
CA ASP A 214 24.45 24.50 -5.00
C ASP A 214 23.49 24.54 -3.79
N MET A 215 22.20 24.80 -4.02
CA MET A 215 21.16 24.76 -2.98
C MET A 215 20.42 23.42 -2.95
N LEU A 216 20.61 22.58 -3.95
CA LEU A 216 19.87 21.32 -4.11
C LEU A 216 20.76 20.16 -3.67
N HIS A 217 20.43 19.58 -2.53
CA HIS A 217 21.17 18.47 -1.93
C HIS A 217 20.58 17.11 -2.33
N ASP A 218 21.43 16.09 -2.47
CA ASP A 218 21.01 14.69 -2.41
C ASP A 218 20.90 14.23 -0.94
N SER A 219 20.43 13.00 -0.70
CA SER A 219 20.23 12.43 0.64
C SER A 219 21.51 12.34 1.48
N VAL A 220 22.68 12.24 0.86
CA VAL A 220 23.97 12.21 1.56
C VAL A 220 24.45 13.62 1.90
N SER A 221 24.49 14.52 0.91
CA SER A 221 25.00 15.88 1.08
C SER A 221 24.14 16.74 2.00
N ILE A 222 22.82 16.49 2.08
CA ILE A 222 21.94 17.21 3.02
C ILE A 222 22.26 16.90 4.48
N SER A 223 22.82 15.70 4.73
CA SER A 223 23.15 15.14 6.04
C SER A 223 24.54 15.56 6.56
N GLU A 224 25.39 16.17 5.71
CA GLU A 224 26.78 16.52 6.06
C GLU A 224 26.91 17.44 7.28
N ARG A 225 25.88 18.24 7.57
CA ARG A 225 25.87 19.18 8.68
C ARG A 225 24.52 19.16 9.37
N PRO A 226 24.44 19.39 10.69
CA PRO A 226 23.16 19.60 11.34
C PRO A 226 22.47 20.87 10.82
N ILE A 227 21.14 20.81 10.69
CA ILE A 227 20.26 21.92 10.31
C ILE A 227 20.03 22.80 11.54
N GLN A 228 20.45 24.06 11.46
CA GLN A 228 20.33 25.01 12.56
C GLN A 228 18.88 25.45 12.77
N PRO A 229 18.50 25.87 13.99
CA PRO A 229 17.18 26.47 14.22
C PRO A 229 16.92 27.64 13.28
N GLY A 230 15.79 27.60 12.57
CA GLY A 230 15.38 28.59 11.57
C GLY A 230 15.91 28.34 10.15
N GLU A 231 16.87 27.42 9.99
CA GLU A 231 17.43 27.05 8.68
C GLU A 231 16.45 26.16 7.90
N GLU A 232 16.43 26.37 6.58
CA GLU A 232 15.78 25.48 5.61
C GLU A 232 16.79 24.96 4.59
N ARG A 233 16.61 23.71 4.14
CA ARG A 233 17.42 23.10 3.09
C ARG A 233 16.55 22.42 2.07
N TRP A 234 16.98 22.48 0.81
CA TRP A 234 16.31 21.84 -0.30
C TRP A 234 17.02 20.55 -0.66
N GLY A 235 16.26 19.48 -0.82
CA GLY A 235 16.77 18.18 -1.20
C GLY A 235 16.02 17.58 -2.39
N VAL A 236 16.61 16.57 -2.99
CA VAL A 236 15.98 15.73 -4.00
C VAL A 236 16.23 14.26 -3.67
N ALA A 237 15.16 13.47 -3.69
CA ALA A 237 15.23 12.01 -3.66
C ALA A 237 14.97 11.50 -5.08
N ILE A 238 15.72 10.49 -5.54
CA ILE A 238 15.67 10.00 -6.92
C ILE A 238 15.51 8.48 -6.92
N TRP A 239 14.61 7.98 -7.75
CA TRP A 239 14.39 6.54 -7.93
C TRP A 239 14.55 6.14 -9.39
N GLN A 240 15.16 4.97 -9.58
CA GLN A 240 15.44 4.35 -10.88
C GLN A 240 14.62 3.07 -11.03
N ASP A 241 14.51 2.57 -12.25
CA ASP A 241 13.86 1.29 -12.57
C ASP A 241 12.38 1.18 -12.13
N ILE A 242 11.68 2.31 -12.04
CA ILE A 242 10.25 2.35 -11.76
C ILE A 242 9.46 2.12 -13.06
N ASP A 243 8.52 1.17 -13.03
CA ASP A 243 7.68 0.89 -14.18
C ASP A 243 6.81 2.13 -14.53
N PRO A 244 6.82 2.61 -15.80
CA PRO A 244 5.99 3.73 -16.26
C PRO A 244 4.51 3.63 -15.95
N ARG A 245 3.99 2.40 -15.87
CA ARG A 245 2.56 2.10 -15.84
C ARG A 245 1.97 2.17 -14.44
N ILE A 246 2.80 2.48 -13.43
CA ILE A 246 2.36 2.63 -12.05
C ILE A 246 1.58 3.94 -11.95
N ASP A 247 0.31 3.80 -11.58
CA ASP A 247 -0.61 4.90 -11.29
C ASP A 247 -0.65 5.22 -9.80
N PHE A 248 -0.44 4.23 -8.93
CA PHE A 248 -0.43 4.43 -7.46
C PHE A 248 0.86 3.98 -6.81
N PHE A 249 1.40 4.88 -6.01
CA PHE A 249 2.59 4.63 -5.23
C PHE A 249 2.58 5.49 -3.97
N THR A 250 3.41 5.10 -3.02
CA THR A 250 3.59 5.79 -1.76
C THR A 250 5.04 6.08 -1.53
N VAL A 251 5.33 7.25 -0.98
CA VAL A 251 6.67 7.61 -0.53
C VAL A 251 6.68 7.62 0.99
N PHE A 252 7.53 6.77 1.57
CA PHE A 252 7.84 6.78 2.99
C PHE A 252 9.13 7.56 3.22
N ILE A 253 9.10 8.45 4.22
CA ILE A 253 10.19 9.37 4.52
C ILE A 253 10.57 9.20 5.99
N TYR A 254 11.76 8.64 6.23
CA TYR A 254 12.34 8.48 7.55
C TYR A 254 13.35 9.58 7.86
N GLY A 255 13.74 9.68 9.12
CA GLY A 255 14.73 10.66 9.60
C GLY A 255 14.17 12.06 9.83
N LEU A 256 12.87 12.30 9.56
CA LEU A 256 12.21 13.57 9.86
C LEU A 256 11.99 13.78 11.36
N THR A 257 11.97 12.71 12.15
CA THR A 257 11.85 12.72 13.61
C THR A 257 12.72 11.63 14.24
N ASN A 258 13.06 11.79 15.53
CA ASN A 258 13.66 10.74 16.36
C ASN A 258 12.63 9.95 17.18
N SER A 259 11.33 10.10 16.90
CA SER A 259 10.29 9.30 17.55
C SER A 259 10.44 7.82 17.15
N ILE A 260 10.34 6.94 18.15
CA ILE A 260 10.54 5.50 18.00
C ILE A 260 9.62 4.77 18.97
N ARG A 261 8.89 3.75 18.54
CA ARG A 261 8.04 2.92 19.41
C ARG A 261 8.68 1.57 19.67
N TRP A 262 8.53 1.12 20.92
CA TRP A 262 8.94 -0.21 21.36
C TRP A 262 7.73 -1.13 21.29
N ARG A 263 7.84 -2.22 20.53
CA ARG A 263 6.83 -3.26 20.44
C ARG A 263 7.44 -4.57 20.94
N HIS A 264 6.67 -5.28 21.74
CA HIS A 264 6.99 -6.62 22.19
C HIS A 264 5.92 -7.55 21.64
N ASP A 265 6.33 -8.53 20.83
CA ASP A 265 5.42 -9.52 20.25
C ASP A 265 4.97 -10.58 21.27
N ALA A 266 5.68 -10.71 22.39
CA ALA A 266 5.44 -11.70 23.44
C ALA A 266 4.56 -11.15 24.57
N GLU A 267 3.74 -12.02 25.18
CA GLU A 267 2.94 -11.64 26.34
C GLU A 267 3.83 -11.57 27.60
N PHE A 268 3.88 -10.40 28.25
CA PHE A 268 4.82 -10.08 29.34
C PHE A 268 4.76 -11.04 30.54
N GLU A 269 3.60 -11.66 30.81
CA GLU A 269 3.41 -12.55 31.98
C GLU A 269 3.71 -14.03 31.69
N THR A 270 3.58 -14.48 30.44
CA THR A 270 3.62 -15.91 30.06
C THR A 270 4.91 -16.33 29.37
N ASP A 271 5.63 -15.41 28.75
CA ASP A 271 6.75 -15.73 27.85
C ASP A 271 8.15 -15.38 28.41
N LEU A 272 8.32 -15.54 29.73
CA LEU A 272 9.56 -15.19 30.46
C LEU A 272 10.77 -16.09 30.16
N GLU A 273 10.58 -17.15 29.37
CA GLU A 273 11.62 -18.11 28.97
C GLU A 273 12.18 -17.89 27.55
N HIS A 274 11.56 -17.03 26.74
CA HIS A 274 11.96 -16.78 25.35
C HIS A 274 13.13 -15.79 25.24
N ALA A 275 13.97 -15.92 24.20
CA ALA A 275 15.11 -15.04 23.89
C ALA A 275 14.64 -13.61 23.48
N PRO A 276 15.46 -12.54 23.59
CA PRO A 276 15.09 -11.16 23.25
C PRO A 276 14.86 -10.88 21.74
N GLU A 277 14.59 -11.92 20.94
CA GLU A 277 14.32 -11.82 19.49
C GLU A 277 12.92 -11.22 19.18
N TYR A 278 12.15 -10.84 20.20
CA TYR A 278 10.78 -10.31 20.09
C TYR A 278 10.65 -8.80 20.33
N GLU A 279 11.77 -8.08 20.49
CA GLU A 279 11.75 -6.61 20.58
C GLU A 279 11.81 -5.98 19.19
N ARG A 280 10.70 -5.39 18.73
CA ARG A 280 10.66 -4.60 17.50
C ARG A 280 10.72 -3.11 17.82
N ARG A 281 11.49 -2.40 17.02
CA ARG A 281 11.68 -0.96 17.12
C ARG A 281 11.11 -0.31 15.87
N GLU A 282 9.95 0.30 16.02
CA GLU A 282 9.30 1.00 14.91
C GLU A 282 9.76 2.46 14.91
N LEU A 283 10.32 2.92 13.80
CA LEU A 283 10.64 4.34 13.61
C LEU A 283 9.41 5.06 13.06
N GLU A 284 9.17 6.28 13.53
CA GLU A 284 8.15 7.12 12.94
C GLU A 284 8.61 7.65 11.58
N CYS A 285 7.77 7.52 10.58
CA CYS A 285 7.99 8.00 9.23
C CYS A 285 6.79 8.77 8.70
N LEU A 286 7.05 9.65 7.74
CA LEU A 286 6.00 10.35 7.02
C LEU A 286 5.61 9.51 5.80
N ARG A 287 4.33 9.16 5.70
CA ARG A 287 3.73 8.47 4.55
C ARG A 287 3.01 9.49 3.66
N LEU A 288 3.35 9.48 2.38
CA LEU A 288 2.70 10.29 1.35
C LEU A 288 2.19 9.40 0.22
N ASP A 289 0.87 9.35 0.03
CA ASP A 289 0.24 8.57 -1.04
C ASP A 289 0.03 9.43 -2.30
N PHE A 290 0.37 8.89 -3.48
CA PHE A 290 0.29 9.59 -4.75
C PHE A 290 -0.55 8.84 -5.78
N TYR A 291 -1.25 9.61 -6.61
CA TYR A 291 -1.90 9.14 -7.82
C TYR A 291 -1.34 9.83 -9.05
N HIS A 292 -0.91 9.03 -10.00
CA HIS A 292 -0.48 9.41 -11.32
C HIS A 292 -1.43 8.79 -12.34
N PRO A 293 -2.22 9.55 -13.10
CA PRO A 293 -3.00 8.98 -14.19
C PRO A 293 -2.04 8.57 -15.31
N GLY A 294 -1.85 7.27 -15.50
CA GLY A 294 -0.97 6.69 -16.52
C GLY A 294 -1.42 7.03 -17.93
N ASP A 295 -0.79 8.03 -18.53
CA ASP A 295 -0.75 8.20 -19.98
C ASP A 295 0.67 7.84 -20.43
N ALA A 296 0.90 6.57 -20.76
CA ALA A 296 2.17 6.05 -21.26
C ALA A 296 2.69 6.75 -22.55
N ASP A 297 1.85 7.60 -23.18
CA ASP A 297 2.06 8.16 -24.51
C ASP A 297 2.31 9.68 -24.56
N HIS A 298 2.41 10.41 -23.44
CA HIS A 298 2.66 11.87 -23.45
C HIS A 298 3.96 12.26 -22.75
N ASP A 299 4.87 12.95 -23.46
CA ASP A 299 6.12 13.52 -22.91
C ASP A 299 5.89 14.60 -21.81
N ASP A 300 4.65 15.07 -21.64
CA ASP A 300 4.24 16.08 -20.67
C ASP A 300 3.66 15.44 -19.38
N PHE A 301 4.40 14.53 -18.74
CA PHE A 301 4.12 13.95 -17.41
C PHE A 301 4.18 15.03 -16.29
N GLN A 302 3.16 15.91 -16.19
CA GLN A 302 3.14 16.99 -15.18
C GLN A 302 2.16 16.81 -14.03
N GLU A 303 1.20 15.87 -14.08
CA GLU A 303 0.12 15.81 -13.08
C GLU A 303 0.21 14.55 -12.22
N VAL A 304 1.09 14.57 -11.21
CA VAL A 304 0.98 13.68 -10.04
C VAL A 304 0.17 14.42 -8.97
N ASN A 305 -0.87 13.77 -8.46
CA ASN A 305 -1.77 14.31 -7.46
C ASN A 305 -1.49 13.66 -6.10
N VAL A 306 -1.52 14.46 -5.03
CA VAL A 306 -1.52 13.94 -3.65
C VAL A 306 -2.89 13.34 -3.37
N VAL A 307 -2.90 12.16 -2.76
CA VAL A 307 -4.13 11.45 -2.41
C VAL A 307 -4.10 11.02 -0.94
N HIS A 308 -5.27 10.64 -0.42
CA HIS A 308 -5.38 10.16 0.96
C HIS A 308 -5.16 8.65 1.03
N SER A 309 -4.67 8.18 2.18
CA SER A 309 -4.52 6.76 2.48
C SER A 309 -5.83 6.01 2.28
N GLY A 310 -5.76 4.84 1.63
CA GLY A 310 -6.92 4.01 1.28
C GLY A 310 -7.57 4.32 -0.07
N LEU A 311 -7.19 5.39 -0.78
CA LEU A 311 -7.77 5.70 -2.09
C LEU A 311 -7.41 4.61 -3.13
N PHE A 312 -6.18 4.13 -3.11
CA PHE A 312 -5.74 3.03 -3.98
C PHE A 312 -6.64 1.82 -3.79
N GLU A 313 -6.80 1.34 -2.55
CA GLU A 313 -7.61 0.17 -2.25
C GLU A 313 -9.08 0.40 -2.63
N ARG A 314 -9.62 1.60 -2.39
CA ARG A 314 -10.99 1.95 -2.84
C ARG A 314 -11.14 1.86 -4.35
N LEU A 315 -10.18 2.40 -5.10
CA LEU A 315 -10.19 2.37 -6.56
C LEU A 315 -10.03 0.95 -7.09
N THR A 316 -9.10 0.19 -6.52
CA THR A 316 -8.85 -1.21 -6.87
C THR A 316 -10.09 -2.08 -6.62
N LEU A 317 -10.69 -1.98 -5.43
CA LEU A 317 -11.95 -2.65 -5.12
C LEU A 317 -13.06 -2.20 -6.08
N GLY A 318 -13.19 -0.90 -6.32
CA GLY A 318 -14.20 -0.35 -7.21
C GLY A 318 -14.06 -0.78 -8.67
N SER A 319 -12.83 -0.80 -9.20
CA SER A 319 -12.50 -1.27 -10.55
C SER A 319 -12.85 -2.75 -10.71
N ARG A 320 -12.57 -3.59 -9.71
CA ARG A 320 -12.98 -5.01 -9.73
C ARG A 320 -14.50 -5.19 -9.78
N LEU A 321 -15.25 -4.36 -9.06
CA LEU A 321 -16.72 -4.37 -9.10
C LEU A 321 -17.24 -3.94 -10.48
N LEU A 322 -16.65 -2.90 -11.07
CA LEU A 322 -17.02 -2.42 -12.40
C LEU A 322 -16.70 -3.43 -13.49
N GLU A 323 -15.54 -4.07 -13.40
CA GLU A 323 -15.15 -5.13 -14.31
C GLU A 323 -16.17 -6.27 -14.24
N ALA A 324 -16.49 -6.77 -13.04
CA ALA A 324 -17.43 -7.87 -12.89
C ALA A 324 -18.84 -7.55 -13.43
N THR A 325 -19.30 -6.30 -13.28
CA THR A 325 -20.62 -5.87 -13.78
C THR A 325 -20.66 -5.57 -15.27
N SER A 326 -19.53 -5.17 -15.88
CA SER A 326 -19.44 -4.85 -17.31
C SER A 326 -19.00 -6.04 -18.18
N ARG A 327 -18.20 -6.96 -17.64
CA ARG A 327 -17.62 -8.09 -18.38
C ARG A 327 -18.68 -8.96 -19.05
N ALA A 328 -19.82 -9.19 -18.40
CA ALA A 328 -20.91 -10.02 -18.94
C ALA A 328 -21.40 -9.53 -20.31
N ALA A 329 -21.42 -8.21 -20.53
CA ALA A 329 -21.81 -7.64 -21.82
C ALA A 329 -20.76 -7.89 -22.91
N LEU A 330 -19.48 -8.02 -22.55
CA LEU A 330 -18.37 -8.29 -23.46
C LEU A 330 -18.25 -9.78 -23.80
N THR A 331 -18.41 -10.65 -22.80
CA THR A 331 -18.21 -12.11 -22.95
C THR A 331 -19.51 -12.86 -23.28
N GLN A 332 -20.66 -12.18 -23.23
CA GLN A 332 -22.02 -12.74 -23.35
C GLN A 332 -22.34 -13.81 -22.29
N ALA A 333 -21.53 -13.92 -21.25
CA ALA A 333 -21.71 -14.88 -20.18
C ALA A 333 -22.98 -14.58 -19.37
N LYS A 334 -23.65 -15.64 -18.91
CA LYS A 334 -24.79 -15.55 -17.99
C LYS A 334 -24.33 -15.97 -16.60
N TYR A 335 -23.31 -15.31 -16.06
CA TYR A 335 -22.58 -15.73 -14.85
C TYR A 335 -23.46 -16.32 -13.75
N VAL A 336 -24.56 -15.66 -13.43
CA VAL A 336 -25.45 -16.08 -12.34
C VAL A 336 -26.29 -17.30 -12.69
N GLN A 337 -26.72 -17.42 -13.94
CA GLN A 337 -27.36 -18.62 -14.43
C GLN A 337 -26.34 -19.76 -14.56
N GLY A 338 -25.11 -19.48 -15.01
CA GLY A 338 -24.03 -20.46 -15.09
C GLY A 338 -23.69 -21.08 -13.73
N VAL A 339 -23.57 -20.28 -12.67
CA VAL A 339 -23.33 -20.81 -11.30
C VAL A 339 -24.48 -21.71 -10.85
N ARG A 340 -25.72 -21.30 -11.13
CA ARG A 340 -26.93 -22.07 -10.80
C ARG A 340 -27.00 -23.38 -11.59
N ASP A 341 -26.68 -23.32 -12.88
CA ASP A 341 -26.72 -24.46 -13.79
C ASP A 341 -25.62 -25.48 -13.46
N LEU A 342 -24.45 -25.02 -12.97
CA LEU A 342 -23.42 -25.89 -12.40
C LEU A 342 -23.86 -26.58 -11.10
N GLY A 343 -24.94 -26.12 -10.45
CA GLY A 343 -25.47 -26.72 -9.22
C GLY A 343 -24.56 -26.56 -8.00
N VAL A 344 -23.65 -25.58 -8.02
CA VAL A 344 -22.67 -25.32 -6.96
C VAL A 344 -22.91 -23.97 -6.29
N ARG A 345 -22.42 -23.83 -5.06
CA ARG A 345 -22.47 -22.57 -4.34
C ARG A 345 -21.26 -21.71 -4.70
N TRP A 346 -21.40 -20.38 -4.65
CA TRP A 346 -20.28 -19.47 -4.94
C TRP A 346 -19.10 -19.68 -3.97
N GLN A 347 -19.37 -20.11 -2.73
CA GLN A 347 -18.34 -20.43 -1.74
C GLN A 347 -17.36 -21.52 -2.21
N TYR A 348 -17.75 -22.37 -3.16
CA TYR A 348 -16.88 -23.43 -3.69
C TYR A 348 -15.77 -22.87 -4.59
N PHE A 349 -15.88 -21.59 -4.95
CA PHE A 349 -14.90 -20.84 -5.72
C PHE A 349 -14.14 -19.83 -4.86
N LEU A 350 -14.16 -19.97 -3.53
CA LEU A 350 -13.29 -19.18 -2.67
C LEU A 350 -11.83 -19.61 -2.85
N GLU A 351 -10.94 -18.63 -2.87
CA GLU A 351 -9.49 -18.87 -2.80
C GLU A 351 -9.12 -19.31 -1.37
N PRO A 352 -8.13 -20.20 -1.21
CA PRO A 352 -7.59 -20.54 0.11
C PRO A 352 -6.91 -19.35 0.79
N GLU A 353 -6.61 -19.49 2.08
CA GLU A 353 -5.71 -18.55 2.76
C GLU A 353 -4.31 -18.58 2.13
N LYS A 354 -3.62 -17.44 2.19
CA LYS A 354 -2.31 -17.18 1.59
C LYS A 354 -1.15 -17.98 2.21
N GLU A 355 -1.39 -19.02 2.99
CA GLU A 355 -0.36 -19.73 3.75
C GLU A 355 0.74 -20.37 2.87
N ASN A 356 0.49 -20.57 1.56
CA ASN A 356 1.33 -21.40 0.71
C ASN A 356 1.86 -20.76 -0.59
N TRP A 357 1.50 -19.51 -0.92
CA TRP A 357 2.08 -18.82 -2.09
C TRP A 357 2.01 -17.29 -2.03
N GLU A 358 2.98 -16.63 -2.63
CA GLU A 358 3.02 -15.17 -2.83
C GLU A 358 2.47 -14.81 -4.23
N GLY A 359 1.67 -13.74 -4.29
CA GLY A 359 1.13 -13.20 -5.54
C GLY A 359 -0.07 -13.93 -6.17
N GLY A 360 -0.79 -13.22 -7.03
CA GLY A 360 -1.81 -13.76 -7.94
C GLY A 360 -3.09 -14.34 -7.33
N ALA A 361 -4.02 -14.72 -8.20
CA ALA A 361 -5.24 -15.43 -7.79
C ALA A 361 -4.94 -16.92 -7.55
N GLY A 362 -5.52 -17.48 -6.48
CA GLY A 362 -5.48 -18.93 -6.25
C GLY A 362 -6.18 -19.70 -7.37
N LEU A 363 -5.66 -20.88 -7.71
CA LEU A 363 -6.15 -21.77 -8.76
C LEU A 363 -7.15 -22.82 -8.26
N VAL A 364 -7.38 -22.95 -6.95
CA VAL A 364 -8.43 -23.83 -6.41
C VAL A 364 -9.81 -23.60 -7.04
N PRO A 365 -10.27 -22.36 -7.30
CA PRO A 365 -11.53 -22.13 -8.02
C PRO A 365 -11.54 -22.75 -9.42
N VAL A 366 -10.42 -22.73 -10.15
CA VAL A 366 -10.27 -23.35 -11.48
C VAL A 366 -10.30 -24.87 -11.38
N GLU A 367 -9.60 -25.44 -10.38
CA GLU A 367 -9.66 -26.88 -10.08
C GLU A 367 -11.11 -27.32 -9.81
N MET A 368 -11.82 -26.57 -8.96
CA MET A 368 -13.21 -26.86 -8.59
C MET A 368 -14.16 -26.74 -9.78
N PHE A 369 -13.95 -25.76 -10.65
CA PHE A 369 -14.68 -25.62 -11.91
C PHE A 369 -14.49 -26.86 -12.80
N ALA A 370 -13.23 -27.26 -13.05
CA ALA A 370 -12.91 -28.42 -13.88
C ALA A 370 -13.49 -29.72 -13.32
N LYS A 371 -13.40 -29.95 -12.00
CA LYS A 371 -14.01 -31.10 -11.32
C LYS A 371 -15.54 -31.11 -11.41
N THR A 372 -16.16 -29.94 -11.43
CA THR A 372 -17.62 -29.81 -11.55
C THR A 372 -18.06 -30.16 -12.97
N LEU A 373 -17.37 -29.62 -13.99
CA LEU A 373 -17.63 -29.96 -15.39
C LEU A 373 -17.40 -31.45 -15.70
N ALA A 374 -16.40 -32.08 -15.07
CA ALA A 374 -16.12 -33.50 -15.29
C ALA A 374 -17.31 -34.42 -14.93
N LYS A 375 -18.20 -33.99 -14.02
CA LYS A 375 -19.39 -34.75 -13.61
C LYS A 375 -20.52 -34.73 -14.64
N VAL A 376 -20.46 -33.83 -15.61
CA VAL A 376 -21.45 -33.69 -16.68
C VAL A 376 -21.08 -34.67 -17.79
N GLU A 377 -21.97 -35.56 -18.20
CA GLU A 377 -21.64 -36.58 -19.20
C GLU A 377 -21.63 -36.04 -20.65
N SER A 378 -22.53 -35.11 -20.95
CA SER A 378 -22.72 -34.58 -22.30
C SER A 378 -21.69 -33.49 -22.62
N VAL A 379 -20.97 -33.65 -23.74
CA VAL A 379 -20.01 -32.64 -24.23
C VAL A 379 -20.71 -31.32 -24.56
N ALA A 380 -21.87 -31.37 -25.22
CA ALA A 380 -22.64 -30.17 -25.54
C ALA A 380 -23.14 -29.44 -24.29
N GLU A 381 -23.47 -30.18 -23.23
CA GLU A 381 -23.86 -29.60 -21.95
C GLU A 381 -22.66 -28.95 -21.24
N ARG A 382 -21.48 -29.57 -21.29
CA ARG A 382 -20.22 -28.97 -20.79
C ARG A 382 -19.90 -27.66 -21.50
N GLU A 383 -19.97 -27.63 -22.84
CA GLU A 383 -19.75 -26.41 -23.62
C GLU A 383 -20.75 -25.30 -23.26
N SER A 384 -22.03 -25.66 -23.10
CA SER A 384 -23.07 -24.72 -22.66
C SER A 384 -22.78 -24.16 -21.26
N LEU A 385 -22.30 -24.99 -20.33
CA LEU A 385 -21.95 -24.58 -18.97
C LEU A 385 -20.70 -23.68 -18.95
N VAL A 386 -19.66 -24.02 -19.72
CA VAL A 386 -18.47 -23.16 -19.90
C VAL A 386 -18.89 -21.81 -20.47
N THR A 387 -19.70 -21.79 -21.53
CA THR A 387 -20.18 -20.55 -22.14
C THR A 387 -21.01 -19.72 -21.15
N ALA A 388 -21.88 -20.35 -20.38
CA ALA A 388 -22.70 -19.66 -19.40
C ALA A 388 -21.87 -19.08 -18.23
N PHE A 389 -20.83 -19.81 -17.79
CA PHE A 389 -20.04 -19.46 -16.61
C PHE A 389 -18.81 -18.59 -16.90
N LEU A 390 -18.12 -18.79 -18.03
CA LEU A 390 -16.87 -18.09 -18.39
C LEU A 390 -16.98 -17.29 -19.70
N GLY A 391 -18.06 -17.45 -20.46
CA GLY A 391 -18.23 -16.82 -21.77
C GLY A 391 -17.75 -17.69 -22.94
N GLU A 392 -18.08 -17.26 -24.15
CA GLU A 392 -17.88 -18.05 -25.38
C GLU A 392 -16.39 -18.32 -25.69
N GLN A 393 -15.51 -17.33 -25.47
CA GLN A 393 -14.08 -17.46 -25.75
C GLN A 393 -13.39 -18.51 -24.87
N ALA A 394 -13.87 -18.70 -23.64
CA ALA A 394 -13.28 -19.64 -22.69
C ALA A 394 -13.40 -21.11 -23.13
N VAL A 395 -14.36 -21.43 -24.01
CA VAL A 395 -14.45 -22.77 -24.62
C VAL A 395 -13.18 -23.06 -25.43
N GLY A 396 -12.76 -22.10 -26.27
CA GLY A 396 -11.54 -22.22 -27.07
C GLY A 396 -10.29 -22.32 -26.20
N TRP A 397 -10.20 -21.51 -25.14
CA TRP A 397 -9.06 -21.57 -24.22
C TRP A 397 -8.94 -22.91 -23.50
N MET A 398 -10.06 -23.44 -23.00
CA MET A 398 -10.11 -24.77 -22.39
C MET A 398 -9.70 -25.86 -23.40
N GLU A 399 -10.19 -25.79 -24.64
CA GLU A 399 -9.78 -26.73 -25.67
C GLU A 399 -8.29 -26.68 -25.98
N GLU A 400 -7.70 -25.48 -26.07
CA GLU A 400 -6.27 -25.31 -26.33
C GLU A 400 -5.40 -25.86 -25.20
N LEU A 401 -5.75 -25.58 -23.94
CA LEU A 401 -5.06 -26.15 -22.78
C LEU A 401 -5.16 -27.67 -22.76
N LEU A 402 -6.35 -28.23 -22.99
CA LEU A 402 -6.53 -29.69 -23.03
C LEU A 402 -5.77 -30.34 -24.19
N LYS A 403 -5.74 -29.68 -25.37
CA LYS A 403 -4.93 -30.12 -26.53
C LYS A 403 -3.43 -30.06 -26.23
N ALA A 404 -2.95 -29.08 -25.49
CA ALA A 404 -1.53 -28.97 -25.12
C ALA A 404 -1.08 -30.16 -24.25
N VAL A 405 -1.90 -30.57 -23.29
CA VAL A 405 -1.55 -31.66 -22.36
C VAL A 405 -1.72 -33.05 -22.99
N ALA A 406 -2.72 -33.25 -23.84
CA ALA A 406 -3.13 -34.57 -24.30
C ALA A 406 -3.00 -34.78 -25.83
N GLY A 407 -3.10 -33.71 -26.61
CA GLY A 407 -3.22 -33.75 -28.08
C GLY A 407 -1.89 -33.89 -28.84
N PRO A 408 -1.93 -33.85 -30.18
CA PRO A 408 -0.73 -33.82 -31.00
C PRO A 408 0.00 -32.48 -30.81
N VAL A 409 1.25 -32.54 -30.33
CA VAL A 409 2.12 -31.37 -30.14
C VAL A 409 3.47 -31.62 -30.79
N THR A 410 4.32 -30.59 -30.85
CA THR A 410 5.68 -30.73 -31.39
C THR A 410 6.50 -31.74 -30.56
N PRO A 411 7.47 -32.48 -31.14
CA PRO A 411 8.28 -33.43 -30.37
C PRO A 411 9.04 -32.83 -29.18
N LYS A 412 9.39 -31.54 -29.26
CA LYS A 412 10.00 -30.78 -28.16
C LYS A 412 9.01 -30.61 -27.01
N GLN A 413 7.80 -30.14 -27.32
CA GLN A 413 6.74 -29.94 -26.33
C GLN A 413 6.25 -31.28 -25.75
N ASP A 414 6.17 -32.36 -26.54
CA ASP A 414 5.78 -33.68 -26.02
C ASP A 414 6.78 -34.21 -24.99
N ARG A 415 8.08 -33.97 -25.18
CA ARG A 415 9.11 -34.33 -24.20
C ARG A 415 8.93 -33.55 -22.90
N GLN A 416 8.79 -32.23 -23.00
CA GLN A 416 8.64 -31.34 -21.85
C GLN A 416 7.35 -31.63 -21.05
N ARG A 417 6.22 -31.84 -21.74
CA ARG A 417 4.96 -32.19 -21.05
C ARG A 417 5.04 -33.56 -20.40
N ARG A 418 5.66 -34.57 -21.02
CA ARG A 418 5.81 -35.91 -20.43
C ARG A 418 6.66 -35.88 -19.17
N GLU A 419 7.71 -35.05 -19.14
CA GLU A 419 8.52 -34.81 -17.95
C GLU A 419 7.70 -34.16 -16.83
N SER A 420 6.95 -33.11 -17.15
CA SER A 420 6.09 -32.40 -16.17
C SER A 420 4.97 -33.29 -15.65
N LEU A 421 4.25 -33.99 -16.52
CA LEU A 421 3.21 -34.96 -16.15
C LEU A 421 3.76 -36.12 -15.30
N GLY A 422 4.99 -36.54 -15.57
CA GLY A 422 5.68 -37.58 -14.81
C GLY A 422 5.83 -37.22 -13.33
N LYS A 423 6.09 -35.94 -13.00
CA LYS A 423 6.20 -35.46 -11.61
C LYS A 423 4.92 -35.72 -10.80
N ILE A 424 3.77 -35.60 -11.45
CA ILE A 424 2.45 -35.83 -10.85
C ILE A 424 1.87 -37.20 -11.18
N ASN A 425 2.67 -38.17 -11.64
CA ASN A 425 2.22 -39.52 -11.99
C ASN A 425 1.01 -39.51 -12.96
N LEU A 426 1.11 -38.72 -14.03
CA LEU A 426 0.20 -38.72 -15.17
C LEU A 426 0.94 -39.04 -16.47
N THR A 427 0.21 -39.54 -17.47
CA THR A 427 0.69 -39.65 -18.85
C THR A 427 -0.27 -38.97 -19.82
N PRO A 428 0.19 -38.54 -21.02
CA PRO A 428 -0.71 -37.95 -22.02
C PRO A 428 -1.89 -38.83 -22.37
N GLU A 429 -1.71 -40.16 -22.34
CA GLU A 429 -2.77 -41.14 -22.64
C GLU A 429 -3.82 -41.19 -21.52
N GLN A 430 -3.42 -41.04 -20.25
CA GLN A 430 -4.35 -40.90 -19.13
C GLN A 430 -5.10 -39.57 -19.20
N VAL A 431 -4.43 -38.49 -19.58
CA VAL A 431 -5.06 -37.18 -19.80
C VAL A 431 -6.09 -37.26 -20.93
N LEU A 432 -5.78 -37.95 -22.04
CA LEU A 432 -6.73 -38.15 -23.13
C LEU A 432 -7.97 -38.94 -22.69
N ALA A 433 -7.82 -39.90 -21.78
CA ALA A 433 -8.94 -40.71 -21.28
C ALA A 433 -9.85 -39.91 -20.34
N ASP A 434 -9.29 -39.01 -19.54
CA ASP A 434 -10.03 -38.21 -18.56
C ASP A 434 -9.51 -36.77 -18.49
N PRO A 435 -9.84 -35.93 -19.50
CA PRO A 435 -9.17 -34.64 -19.72
C PRO A 435 -9.46 -33.64 -18.60
N LEU A 436 -10.71 -33.55 -18.13
CA LEU A 436 -11.10 -32.55 -17.14
C LEU A 436 -10.59 -32.89 -15.73
N LEU A 437 -10.62 -34.16 -15.32
CA LEU A 437 -10.05 -34.55 -14.02
C LEU A 437 -8.52 -34.49 -14.03
N SER A 438 -7.89 -34.83 -15.15
CA SER A 438 -6.44 -34.67 -15.30
C SER A 438 -6.03 -33.20 -15.30
N PHE A 439 -6.78 -32.32 -15.98
CA PHE A 439 -6.57 -30.87 -15.91
C PHE A 439 -6.71 -30.36 -14.49
N ALA A 440 -7.77 -30.73 -13.75
CA ALA A 440 -7.92 -30.36 -12.35
C ALA A 440 -6.73 -30.80 -11.49
N ARG A 441 -6.17 -31.98 -11.73
CA ARG A 441 -4.98 -32.47 -11.01
C ARG A 441 -3.72 -31.66 -11.34
N ILE A 442 -3.55 -31.21 -12.58
CA ILE A 442 -2.45 -30.32 -12.98
C ILE A 442 -2.59 -28.96 -12.30
N VAL A 443 -3.78 -28.36 -12.36
CA VAL A 443 -4.09 -27.08 -11.71
C VAL A 443 -3.83 -27.15 -10.21
N LYS A 444 -4.22 -28.25 -9.56
CA LYS A 444 -3.93 -28.49 -8.14
C LYS A 444 -2.42 -28.55 -7.83
N GLU A 445 -1.61 -29.11 -8.73
CA GLU A 445 -0.16 -29.13 -8.54
C GLU A 445 0.41 -27.72 -8.60
N LEU A 446 -0.01 -26.94 -9.61
CA LEU A 446 0.43 -25.56 -9.82
C LEU A 446 0.03 -24.62 -8.68
N GLU A 447 -1.02 -24.95 -7.93
CA GLU A 447 -1.40 -24.21 -6.72
C GLU A 447 -0.34 -24.29 -5.61
N ASN A 448 0.47 -25.36 -5.59
CA ASN A 448 1.53 -25.52 -4.58
C ASN A 448 2.83 -24.77 -4.95
N ALA A 449 2.87 -24.06 -6.07
CA ALA A 449 4.01 -23.23 -6.43
C ALA A 449 4.14 -22.06 -5.44
N PRO A 450 5.36 -21.77 -4.94
CA PRO A 450 5.57 -20.78 -3.89
C PRO A 450 5.37 -19.33 -4.37
N ASP A 451 5.57 -19.08 -5.66
CA ASP A 451 5.39 -17.77 -6.30
C ASP A 451 4.89 -17.93 -7.74
N MET A 452 4.51 -16.80 -8.34
CA MET A 452 3.90 -16.74 -9.67
C MET A 452 4.87 -17.00 -10.82
N ASP A 453 6.15 -16.68 -10.67
CA ASP A 453 7.16 -16.94 -11.69
C ASP A 453 7.42 -18.45 -11.81
N ILE A 454 7.57 -19.12 -10.67
CA ILE A 454 7.68 -20.57 -10.61
C ILE A 454 6.40 -21.22 -11.14
N ARG A 455 5.21 -20.74 -10.74
CA ARG A 455 3.93 -21.27 -11.25
C ARG A 455 3.85 -21.19 -12.77
N ARG A 456 4.22 -20.06 -13.37
CA ARG A 456 4.22 -19.87 -14.83
C ARG A 456 5.23 -20.76 -15.53
N GLN A 457 6.43 -20.90 -14.96
CA GLN A 457 7.45 -21.80 -15.47
C GLN A 457 6.96 -23.27 -15.47
N GLU A 458 6.33 -23.70 -14.39
CA GLU A 458 5.75 -25.03 -14.27
C GLU A 458 4.55 -25.22 -15.20
N ALA A 459 3.67 -24.24 -15.30
CA ALA A 459 2.54 -24.23 -16.22
C ALA A 459 3.01 -24.33 -17.68
N ALA A 460 4.08 -23.63 -18.07
CA ALA A 460 4.72 -23.76 -19.37
C ALA A 460 5.27 -25.18 -19.61
N GLY A 461 5.68 -25.88 -18.54
CA GLY A 461 6.03 -27.29 -18.58
C GLY A 461 4.88 -28.19 -19.02
N PHE A 462 3.66 -27.94 -18.56
CA PHE A 462 2.46 -28.71 -18.90
C PHE A 462 1.80 -28.27 -20.22
N PHE A 463 1.66 -26.95 -20.43
CA PHE A 463 0.83 -26.36 -21.48
C PHE A 463 1.63 -25.73 -22.63
N GLY A 464 2.94 -25.57 -22.50
CA GLY A 464 3.77 -24.88 -23.48
C GLY A 464 3.35 -23.42 -23.68
N GLU A 465 3.23 -22.99 -24.94
CA GLU A 465 2.86 -21.62 -25.30
C GLU A 465 1.44 -21.23 -24.85
N SER A 466 0.56 -22.22 -24.62
CA SER A 466 -0.81 -22.00 -24.15
C SER A 466 -0.90 -21.76 -22.64
N ALA A 467 0.20 -21.79 -21.88
CA ALA A 467 0.18 -21.68 -20.42
C ALA A 467 -0.51 -20.41 -19.90
N SER A 468 -0.37 -19.27 -20.59
CA SER A 468 -1.01 -18.00 -20.23
C SER A 468 -2.54 -18.04 -20.29
N LEU A 469 -3.13 -19.01 -20.98
CA LEU A 469 -4.58 -19.20 -21.00
C LEU A 469 -5.13 -19.69 -19.65
N LEU A 470 -4.29 -20.31 -18.81
CA LEU A 470 -4.69 -20.70 -17.46
C LEU A 470 -5.02 -19.46 -16.62
N ASP A 471 -4.20 -18.41 -16.72
CA ASP A 471 -4.41 -17.15 -16.02
C ASP A 471 -5.70 -16.46 -16.49
N GLN A 472 -5.97 -16.49 -17.80
CA GLN A 472 -7.23 -15.98 -18.37
C GLN A 472 -8.46 -16.70 -17.83
N ILE A 473 -8.40 -18.04 -17.69
CA ILE A 473 -9.49 -18.83 -17.12
C ILE A 473 -9.66 -18.51 -15.64
N SER A 474 -8.57 -18.43 -14.88
CA SER A 474 -8.61 -18.06 -13.46
C SER A 474 -9.30 -16.71 -13.27
N HIS A 475 -8.96 -15.73 -14.11
CA HIS A 475 -9.58 -14.41 -14.11
C HIS A 475 -11.09 -14.44 -14.41
N GLU A 476 -11.53 -15.19 -15.43
CA GLU A 476 -12.96 -15.31 -15.73
C GLU A 476 -13.74 -16.05 -14.62
N VAL A 477 -13.12 -17.05 -13.95
CA VAL A 477 -13.72 -17.71 -12.78
C VAL A 477 -13.92 -16.70 -11.64
N ALA A 478 -12.92 -15.84 -11.37
CA ALA A 478 -13.02 -14.79 -10.36
C ALA A 478 -14.12 -13.78 -10.72
N ILE A 479 -14.21 -13.33 -11.98
CA ILE A 479 -15.28 -12.45 -12.45
C ILE A 479 -16.65 -13.08 -12.28
N ALA A 480 -16.81 -14.34 -12.67
CA ALA A 480 -18.08 -15.07 -12.54
C ALA A 480 -18.53 -15.17 -11.09
N ARG A 481 -17.60 -15.46 -10.17
CA ARG A 481 -17.82 -15.48 -8.72
C ARG A 481 -18.29 -14.12 -8.21
N THR A 482 -17.55 -13.04 -8.52
CA THR A 482 -17.88 -11.68 -8.09
C THR A 482 -19.25 -11.24 -8.63
N ALA A 483 -19.52 -11.48 -9.92
CA ALA A 483 -20.81 -11.13 -10.55
C ALA A 483 -21.99 -11.87 -9.90
N ALA A 484 -21.82 -13.16 -9.59
CA ALA A 484 -22.83 -13.95 -8.89
C ALA A 484 -23.13 -13.39 -7.49
N LEU A 485 -22.10 -12.98 -6.77
CA LEU A 485 -22.23 -12.44 -5.43
C LEU A 485 -22.89 -11.06 -5.43
N LEU A 486 -22.57 -10.20 -6.40
CA LEU A 486 -23.24 -8.90 -6.56
C LEU A 486 -24.74 -9.04 -6.83
N GLN A 487 -25.14 -10.03 -7.65
CA GLN A 487 -26.55 -10.31 -7.86
C GLN A 487 -27.22 -10.86 -6.59
N LEU A 488 -26.54 -11.73 -5.84
CA LEU A 488 -27.04 -12.28 -4.57
C LEU A 488 -27.26 -11.18 -3.52
N LEU A 489 -26.34 -10.22 -3.45
CA LEU A 489 -26.45 -9.02 -2.60
C LEU A 489 -27.44 -7.98 -3.13
N GLN A 490 -28.03 -8.21 -4.31
CA GLN A 490 -28.98 -7.32 -4.99
C GLN A 490 -28.38 -5.92 -5.22
N VAL A 491 -27.12 -5.89 -5.68
CA VAL A 491 -26.44 -4.65 -6.03
C VAL A 491 -26.92 -4.18 -7.41
N ASP A 492 -27.25 -2.90 -7.50
CA ASP A 492 -27.68 -2.28 -8.75
C ASP A 492 -26.46 -1.99 -9.64
N GLY A 493 -26.27 -2.82 -10.67
CA GLY A 493 -25.14 -2.69 -11.60
C GLY A 493 -25.11 -1.36 -12.35
N ALA A 494 -26.28 -0.76 -12.64
CA ALA A 494 -26.33 0.54 -13.32
C ALA A 494 -25.87 1.66 -12.39
N LYS A 495 -26.28 1.64 -11.12
CA LYS A 495 -25.76 2.57 -10.11
C LYS A 495 -24.27 2.39 -9.89
N LEU A 496 -23.80 1.14 -9.88
CA LEU A 496 -22.38 0.84 -9.72
C LEU A 496 -21.56 1.43 -10.88
N GLN A 497 -22.01 1.23 -12.13
CA GLN A 497 -21.38 1.83 -13.32
C GLN A 497 -21.41 3.37 -13.30
N GLN A 498 -22.52 3.98 -12.87
CA GLN A 498 -22.64 5.44 -12.75
C GLN A 498 -21.73 6.03 -11.67
N ALA A 499 -21.46 5.28 -10.59
CA ALA A 499 -20.59 5.72 -9.51
C ALA A 499 -19.11 5.80 -9.93
N GLY A 500 -18.69 4.98 -10.90
CA GLY A 500 -17.28 4.86 -11.30
C GLY A 500 -16.41 4.18 -10.23
N SER A 501 -15.14 3.95 -10.53
CA SER A 501 -14.24 3.15 -9.67
C SER A 501 -14.07 3.77 -8.28
N ARG A 502 -14.03 5.10 -8.20
CA ARG A 502 -13.83 5.83 -6.95
C ARG A 502 -14.96 5.64 -5.94
N ARG A 503 -16.21 5.49 -6.40
CA ARG A 503 -17.41 5.41 -5.53
C ARG A 503 -18.14 4.08 -5.63
N ALA A 504 -17.69 3.13 -6.45
CA ALA A 504 -18.33 1.83 -6.58
C ALA A 504 -18.40 1.06 -5.25
N LEU A 505 -17.39 1.19 -4.39
CA LEU A 505 -17.42 0.59 -3.05
C LEU A 505 -18.55 1.17 -2.19
N GLU A 506 -18.83 2.47 -2.27
CA GLU A 506 -19.92 3.13 -1.52
C GLU A 506 -21.30 2.56 -1.85
N VAL A 507 -21.52 2.20 -3.13
CA VAL A 507 -22.76 1.55 -3.59
C VAL A 507 -22.95 0.18 -2.92
N LEU A 508 -21.84 -0.50 -2.63
CA LEU A 508 -21.82 -1.84 -2.06
C LEU A 508 -21.87 -1.85 -0.51
N LEU A 509 -21.29 -0.83 0.14
CA LEU A 509 -21.14 -0.75 1.60
C LEU A 509 -22.41 -1.09 2.39
N PRO A 510 -23.62 -0.56 2.07
CA PRO A 510 -24.83 -0.90 2.83
C PRO A 510 -25.13 -2.40 2.84
N LYS A 511 -24.85 -3.11 1.74
CA LYS A 511 -25.09 -4.56 1.60
C LYS A 511 -24.02 -5.40 2.29
N LEU A 512 -22.79 -4.89 2.37
CA LEU A 512 -21.68 -5.54 3.06
C LEU A 512 -21.76 -5.37 4.57
N LEU A 513 -22.05 -4.16 5.05
CA LEU A 513 -21.98 -3.83 6.48
C LEU A 513 -23.21 -4.25 7.27
N THR A 514 -24.36 -4.43 6.60
CA THR A 514 -25.62 -4.73 7.29
C THR A 514 -26.31 -5.98 6.72
N VAL A 515 -27.17 -6.58 7.54
CA VAL A 515 -28.05 -7.70 7.18
C VAL A 515 -29.46 -7.46 7.71
N ALA A 516 -30.47 -7.89 6.96
CA ALA A 516 -31.86 -7.81 7.40
C ALA A 516 -32.10 -8.75 8.59
N ASN A 517 -32.69 -8.21 9.65
CA ASN A 517 -33.07 -8.95 10.86
C ASN A 517 -34.45 -8.49 11.33
N PRO A 518 -35.50 -8.80 10.54
CA PRO A 518 -36.86 -8.31 10.80
C PRO A 518 -37.35 -8.81 12.17
N ALA A 519 -37.92 -7.89 12.95
CA ALA A 519 -38.61 -8.19 14.20
C ALA A 519 -40.13 -8.02 14.02
N GLU A 520 -40.94 -8.56 14.92
CA GLU A 520 -42.41 -8.44 14.85
C GLU A 520 -42.88 -6.97 14.84
N ASP A 521 -42.14 -6.09 15.51
CA ASP A 521 -42.39 -4.66 15.63
C ASP A 521 -41.66 -3.80 14.57
N ASP A 522 -40.64 -4.37 13.90
CA ASP A 522 -39.89 -3.71 12.83
C ASP A 522 -39.50 -4.70 11.72
N PRO A 523 -40.38 -4.89 10.71
CA PRO A 523 -40.11 -5.74 9.55
C PRO A 523 -38.96 -5.25 8.66
N GLY A 524 -38.53 -3.98 8.81
CA GLY A 524 -37.45 -3.37 8.06
C GLY A 524 -36.11 -3.35 8.80
N ARG A 525 -36.05 -3.90 10.01
CA ARG A 525 -34.88 -3.86 10.87
C ARG A 525 -33.65 -4.43 10.17
N VAL A 526 -32.57 -3.66 10.21
CA VAL A 526 -31.23 -4.07 9.81
C VAL A 526 -30.31 -4.07 11.02
N VAL A 527 -29.38 -5.00 11.05
CA VAL A 527 -28.32 -5.08 12.07
C VAL A 527 -26.96 -5.17 11.39
N ASP A 528 -25.91 -4.87 12.15
CA ASP A 528 -24.55 -5.04 11.67
C ASP A 528 -24.30 -6.49 11.29
N ARG A 529 -23.65 -6.68 10.14
CA ARG A 529 -23.23 -8.00 9.68
C ARG A 529 -22.10 -8.51 10.57
N PRO A 530 -22.15 -9.76 11.05
CA PRO A 530 -21.03 -10.39 11.73
C PRO A 530 -19.73 -10.31 10.93
N GLU A 531 -18.61 -10.19 11.62
CA GLU A 531 -17.30 -10.03 10.97
C GLU A 531 -16.95 -11.23 10.08
N ASP A 532 -17.21 -12.45 10.54
CA ASP A 532 -16.97 -13.69 9.77
C ASP A 532 -17.75 -13.70 8.46
N ASP A 533 -19.05 -13.40 8.53
CA ASP A 533 -19.92 -13.30 7.35
C ASP A 533 -19.42 -12.21 6.38
N ARG A 534 -18.97 -11.07 6.91
CA ARG A 534 -18.43 -9.97 6.10
C ARG A 534 -17.13 -10.39 5.42
N ASN A 535 -16.22 -11.04 6.13
CA ASN A 535 -14.94 -11.49 5.60
C ASN A 535 -15.14 -12.55 4.50
N GLU A 536 -16.09 -13.46 4.65
CA GLU A 536 -16.44 -14.44 3.61
C GLU A 536 -16.95 -13.74 2.33
N LEU A 537 -17.83 -12.74 2.47
CA LEU A 537 -18.30 -11.94 1.33
C LEU A 537 -17.17 -11.16 0.65
N LEU A 538 -16.27 -10.57 1.44
CA LEU A 538 -15.11 -9.84 0.92
C LEU A 538 -14.17 -10.77 0.14
N LYS A 539 -13.94 -11.99 0.63
CA LYS A 539 -13.19 -13.02 -0.11
C LYS A 539 -13.88 -13.43 -1.42
N GLY A 540 -15.20 -13.56 -1.40
CA GLY A 540 -15.97 -13.86 -2.61
C GLY A 540 -15.90 -12.76 -3.67
N LEU A 541 -15.94 -11.50 -3.25
CA LEU A 541 -15.93 -10.36 -4.16
C LEU A 541 -14.53 -10.03 -4.70
N PHE A 542 -13.51 -10.17 -3.85
CA PHE A 542 -12.18 -9.61 -4.07
C PHE A 542 -11.04 -10.62 -3.91
N GLY A 543 -11.33 -11.92 -3.81
CA GLY A 543 -10.30 -12.93 -3.59
C GLY A 543 -9.72 -12.88 -2.18
N HIS A 544 -8.69 -13.67 -1.91
CA HIS A 544 -8.17 -13.87 -0.55
C HIS A 544 -7.68 -12.57 0.13
N ASP A 545 -7.08 -11.64 -0.62
CA ASP A 545 -6.65 -10.31 -0.13
C ASP A 545 -7.81 -9.34 0.19
N GLY A 546 -9.04 -9.70 -0.19
CA GLY A 546 -10.23 -8.85 -0.09
C GLY A 546 -10.49 -8.22 1.28
N PRO A 547 -10.44 -8.98 2.38
CA PRO A 547 -10.65 -8.45 3.73
C PRO A 547 -9.62 -7.39 4.14
N GLU A 548 -8.35 -7.60 3.84
CA GLU A 548 -7.27 -6.66 4.20
C GLU A 548 -7.34 -5.39 3.33
N LEU A 549 -7.55 -5.54 2.02
CA LEU A 549 -7.81 -4.40 1.12
C LEU A 549 -9.01 -3.58 1.58
N PHE A 550 -10.09 -4.24 2.01
CA PHE A 550 -11.26 -3.55 2.54
C PHE A 550 -10.94 -2.81 3.83
N LYS A 551 -10.22 -3.43 4.76
CA LYS A 551 -9.81 -2.79 6.01
C LYS A 551 -8.99 -1.53 5.75
N ARG A 552 -8.02 -1.58 4.83
CA ARG A 552 -7.22 -0.42 4.41
C ARG A 552 -8.06 0.66 3.74
N ALA A 553 -8.95 0.26 2.82
CA ALA A 553 -9.91 1.17 2.17
C ALA A 553 -10.84 1.89 3.16
N MET A 554 -11.18 1.24 4.27
CA MET A 554 -12.05 1.78 5.33
C MET A 554 -11.29 2.58 6.40
N LYS A 555 -9.99 2.34 6.62
CA LYS A 555 -9.13 3.12 7.53
C LYS A 555 -8.89 4.56 7.04
N SER A 556 -9.31 4.85 5.81
CA SER A 556 -9.20 6.14 5.16
C SER A 556 -9.95 7.27 5.88
N ASN A 557 -9.20 8.25 6.38
CA ASN A 557 -9.72 9.58 6.70
C ASN A 557 -9.78 10.39 5.41
N GLU A 558 -10.97 10.58 4.84
CA GLU A 558 -11.18 11.56 3.77
C GLU A 558 -10.79 12.96 4.28
N GLY A 559 -9.57 13.41 3.97
CA GLY A 559 -9.11 14.76 4.31
C GLY A 559 -7.65 14.88 4.76
N GLU A 560 -6.97 13.77 5.09
CA GLU A 560 -5.55 13.79 5.46
C GLU A 560 -4.69 13.42 4.24
N GLU A 561 -3.99 14.41 3.69
CA GLU A 561 -3.08 14.27 2.53
C GLU A 561 -1.73 13.63 2.89
N TYR A 562 -1.50 13.35 4.18
CA TYR A 562 -0.31 12.73 4.72
C TYR A 562 -0.63 12.00 6.03
N LEU A 563 0.19 11.01 6.39
CA LEU A 563 0.07 10.27 7.64
C LEU A 563 1.44 10.13 8.31
N TRP A 564 1.55 10.43 9.59
CA TRP A 564 2.67 9.99 10.42
C TRP A 564 2.40 8.55 10.85
N ASP A 565 3.27 7.62 10.43
CA ASP A 565 3.10 6.18 10.61
C ASP A 565 4.32 5.59 11.32
N PHE A 566 4.13 4.50 12.05
CA PHE A 566 5.21 3.76 12.70
C PHE A 566 5.41 2.46 11.95
N ARG A 567 6.58 2.30 11.31
CA ARG A 567 6.94 1.07 10.61
C ARG A 567 8.17 0.45 11.22
N ASP A 568 8.16 -0.89 11.25
CA ASP A 568 9.36 -1.67 11.55
C ASP A 568 10.39 -1.30 10.47
N ALA A 569 11.49 -0.72 10.90
CA ALA A 569 12.54 -0.37 9.96
C ALA A 569 13.23 -1.69 9.63
N ARG A 570 12.81 -2.36 8.54
CA ARG A 570 13.35 -3.67 8.17
C ARG A 570 14.86 -3.55 8.18
N GLN A 571 15.53 -4.48 8.85
CA GLN A 571 16.98 -4.44 8.99
C GLN A 571 17.69 -4.48 7.61
N GLU A 572 17.00 -5.00 6.58
CA GLU A 572 17.40 -5.02 5.18
C GLU A 572 17.17 -3.67 4.43
N ASP A 573 16.32 -2.78 4.94
CA ASP A 573 16.07 -1.45 4.35
C ASP A 573 17.11 -0.42 4.86
N ILE A 574 17.71 -0.65 6.03
CA ILE A 574 18.65 0.28 6.70
C ILE A 574 20.13 -0.06 6.43
N LEU A 575 20.45 -1.31 6.10
CA LEU A 575 21.82 -1.81 5.88
C LEU A 575 22.04 -2.21 4.41
#